data_AF-A0A1G1WV66-F1
#
_entry.id   AF-A0A1G1WV66-F1
#
_cell.length_a   1.000
_cell.length_b   1.000
_cell.length_c   1.000
_cell.angle_alpha   90.00
_cell.angle_beta   90.00
_cell.angle_gamma   90.00
#
_symmetry.space_group_name_H-M   'P 1'
#
loop_
_entity.id
_entity.type
_entity.pdbx_description
1 polymer ?
#
loop_
_entity_poly.entity_id
_entity_poly.type
_entity_poly.pdbx_seq_one_letter_code
_entity_poly.pdbx_strand_id
1 'polypeptide(L)'
;MSLKKSEQTITTKMLLGDLVRAYPFLTEILLKDYSLHCAGCFANTFDTLEGGARVHGMDEKELEMMVEHLNDEVAKHPSSVT
;
A
#
# COMPACT_ATOMS: atom_id res chain seq x y z
N MET A 1 -13.17 -23.07 6.24
CA MET A 1 -13.31 -22.19 5.06
C MET A 1 -11.94 -22.05 4.42
N SER A 2 -11.78 -22.53 3.18
CA SER A 2 -10.51 -22.47 2.45
C SER A 2 -10.27 -21.06 1.94
N LEU A 3 -9.27 -20.37 2.48
CA LEU A 3 -8.78 -19.13 1.89
C LEU A 3 -8.04 -19.51 0.61
N LYS A 4 -8.69 -19.24 -0.53
CA LYS A 4 -8.08 -19.39 -1.85
C LYS A 4 -6.92 -18.40 -1.94
N LYS A 5 -5.76 -18.91 -2.32
CA LYS A 5 -4.66 -18.11 -2.86
C LYS A 5 -5.10 -17.53 -4.20
N SER A 6 -5.81 -16.41 -4.16
CA SER A 6 -6.20 -15.62 -5.33
C SER A 6 -5.69 -14.21 -5.09
N GLU A 7 -4.65 -13.84 -5.85
CA GLU A 7 -4.24 -12.47 -6.18
C GLU A 7 -4.64 -11.40 -5.15
N GLN A 8 -3.79 -11.17 -4.15
CA GLN A 8 -3.97 -10.06 -3.22
C GLN A 8 -3.54 -8.76 -3.92
N THR A 9 -4.38 -8.28 -4.84
CA THR A 9 -4.16 -7.02 -5.55
C THR A 9 -4.33 -5.85 -4.57
N ILE A 10 -3.29 -5.05 -4.41
CA ILE A 10 -3.37 -3.78 -3.69
C ILE A 10 -4.34 -2.87 -4.44
N THR A 11 -5.24 -2.21 -3.70
CA THR A 11 -6.20 -1.27 -4.27
C THR A 11 -6.12 0.07 -3.55
N THR A 12 -6.57 1.14 -4.22
CA THR A 12 -6.59 2.52 -3.69
C THR A 12 -7.39 2.68 -2.40
N LYS A 13 -8.38 1.81 -2.17
CA LYS A 13 -9.26 1.81 -0.99
C LYS A 13 -8.68 1.05 0.19
N MET A 14 -7.55 0.36 0.04
CA MET A 14 -6.91 -0.37 1.13
C MET A 14 -6.42 0.62 2.19
N LEU A 15 -6.62 0.27 3.45
CA LEU A 15 -6.05 1.05 4.55
C LEU A 15 -4.54 0.94 4.54
N LEU A 16 -3.84 2.08 4.67
CA LEU A 16 -2.39 2.13 4.76
C LEU A 16 -1.88 1.22 5.88
N GLY A 17 -2.57 1.21 7.02
CA GLY A 17 -2.26 0.32 8.15
C GLY A 17 -2.35 -1.17 7.79
N ASP A 18 -3.36 -1.59 7.04
CA ASP A 18 -3.49 -2.98 6.59
C ASP A 18 -2.43 -3.33 5.54
N LEU A 19 -2.17 -2.40 4.62
CA LEU A 19 -1.18 -2.55 3.56
C LEU A 19 0.22 -2.82 4.15
N VAL A 20 0.67 -2.00 5.09
CA VAL A 20 2.00 -2.16 5.70
C VAL A 20 2.08 -3.37 6.65
N ARG A 21 0.95 -3.78 7.25
CA ARG A 21 0.89 -5.03 8.03
C ARG A 21 1.02 -6.27 7.13
N ALA A 22 0.34 -6.27 5.99
CA ALA A 22 0.39 -7.35 5.02
C ALA A 22 1.74 -7.40 4.28
N TYR A 23 2.31 -6.23 3.99
CA TYR A 23 3.54 -6.08 3.23
C TYR A 23 4.49 -5.07 3.91
N PRO A 24 5.18 -5.47 4.99
CA PRO A 24 6.06 -4.56 5.74
C PRO A 24 7.14 -3.89 4.89
N PHE A 25 7.62 -4.58 3.85
CA PHE A 25 8.64 -4.05 2.93
C PHE A 25 8.14 -2.85 2.09
N LEU A 26 6.84 -2.74 1.83
CA LEU A 26 6.27 -1.59 1.11
C LEU A 26 6.34 -0.30 1.93
N THR A 27 6.54 -0.38 3.25
CA THR A 27 6.70 0.80 4.12
C THR A 27 7.81 1.72 3.63
N GLU A 28 8.95 1.14 3.24
CA GLU A 28 10.09 1.90 2.74
C GLU A 28 9.78 2.57 1.40
N ILE A 29 9.07 1.90 0.50
CA ILE A 29 8.66 2.41 -0.81
C ILE A 29 7.66 3.56 -0.64
N LEU A 30 6.61 3.36 0.17
CA LEU A 30 5.59 4.38 0.47
C LEU A 30 6.23 5.64 1.08
N LEU A 31 7.22 5.47 1.96
CA LEU A 31 7.93 6.56 2.61
C LEU A 31 8.85 7.31 1.65
N LYS A 32 9.70 6.60 0.89
CA LYS A 32 10.75 7.19 0.07
C LYS A 32 10.25 7.72 -1.26
N ASP A 33 9.40 6.94 -1.94
CA ASP A 33 9.02 7.22 -3.32
C ASP A 33 7.75 8.06 -3.39
N TYR A 34 6.84 7.87 -2.43
CA TYR A 34 5.53 8.52 -2.41
C TYR A 34 5.37 9.54 -1.27
N SER A 35 6.41 9.73 -0.45
CA SER A 35 6.40 10.64 0.70
C SER A 35 5.24 10.40 1.68
N LEU A 36 4.65 9.20 1.66
CA LEU A 36 3.57 8.79 2.55
C LEU A 36 4.18 8.41 3.91
N HIS A 37 4.47 9.45 4.69
CA HIS A 37 4.92 9.37 6.08
C HIS A 37 3.77 8.91 6.99
N CYS A 38 3.32 7.69 6.76
CA CYS A 38 2.00 7.23 7.23
C CYS A 38 2.10 5.94 8.05
N ALA A 39 3.12 5.11 7.81
CA ALA A 39 3.20 3.79 8.44
C ALA A 39 3.51 3.80 9.95
N GLY A 40 4.03 4.92 10.48
CA GLY A 40 4.43 5.05 11.88
C GLY A 40 3.56 5.95 12.76
N CYS A 41 2.60 6.67 12.18
CA CYS A 41 1.73 7.60 12.91
C CYS A 41 0.33 6.99 13.10
N PHE A 42 -0.17 6.95 14.34
CA PHE A 42 -1.49 6.37 14.66
C PHE A 42 -2.63 6.95 13.81
N ALA A 43 -2.54 8.24 13.45
CA ALA A 43 -3.51 8.93 12.60
C ALA A 43 -3.70 8.26 11.23
N ASN A 44 -2.62 7.72 10.64
CA ASN A 44 -2.64 7.17 9.29
C ASN A 44 -2.96 5.68 9.23
N THR A 45 -3.19 5.02 10.37
CA THR A 45 -3.58 3.60 10.39
C THR A 45 -4.98 3.40 9.81
N PHE A 46 -5.83 4.43 9.87
CA PHE A 46 -7.20 4.42 9.38
C PHE A 46 -7.38 5.14 8.04
N ASP A 47 -6.31 5.70 7.47
CA ASP A 47 -6.37 6.34 6.15
C ASP A 47 -6.30 5.29 5.04
N THR A 48 -7.06 5.52 3.97
CA THR A 48 -6.91 4.76 2.73
C THR A 48 -5.66 5.21 1.98
N LEU A 49 -5.12 4.34 1.13
CA LEU A 49 -3.99 4.65 0.26
C LEU A 49 -4.29 5.89 -0.62
N GLU A 50 -5.51 5.95 -1.17
CA GLU A 50 -6.02 7.13 -1.89
C GLU A 50 -6.09 8.38 -1.02
N GLY A 51 -6.62 8.28 0.19
CA GLY A 51 -6.77 9.41 1.11
C GLY A 51 -5.43 10.01 1.47
N GLY A 52 -4.46 9.16 1.81
CA GLY A 52 -3.07 9.56 2.05
C GLY A 52 -2.45 10.21 0.82
N ALA A 53 -2.55 9.58 -0.35
CA ALA A 53 -2.00 10.11 -1.61
C ALA A 53 -2.56 11.49 -1.97
N ARG A 54 -3.88 11.69 -1.85
CA ARG A 54 -4.55 12.96 -2.15
C ARG A 54 -4.14 14.09 -1.20
N VAL A 55 -3.92 13.82 0.08
CA VAL A 55 -3.42 14.82 1.04
C VAL A 55 -2.02 15.31 0.65
N HIS A 56 -1.24 14.46 -0.01
CA HIS A 56 0.07 14.78 -0.55
C HIS A 56 0.04 15.32 -1.99
N GLY A 57 -1.15 15.59 -2.53
CA GLY A 57 -1.33 16.26 -3.83
C GLY A 57 -1.24 15.35 -5.05
N MET A 58 -1.25 14.02 -4.88
CA MET A 58 -1.26 13.09 -6.02
C MET A 58 -2.60 13.15 -6.75
N ASP A 59 -2.54 13.16 -8.08
CA ASP A 59 -3.71 12.99 -8.92
C ASP A 59 -4.10 11.51 -9.12
N GLU A 60 -5.22 11.27 -9.81
CA GLU A 60 -5.73 9.91 -10.05
C GLU A 60 -4.75 9.05 -10.85
N LYS A 61 -4.00 9.65 -11.78
CA LYS A 61 -3.02 8.95 -12.61
C LYS A 61 -1.80 8.55 -11.79
N GLU A 62 -1.32 9.44 -10.92
CA GLU A 62 -0.23 9.14 -10.00
C GLU A 62 -0.61 8.05 -9.00
N LEU A 63 -1.86 8.07 -8.53
CA LEU A 63 -2.40 7.04 -7.66
C LEU A 63 -2.48 5.68 -8.36
N GLU A 64 -2.93 5.63 -9.61
CA GLU A 64 -2.97 4.40 -10.42
C GLU A 64 -1.56 3.83 -10.63
N MET A 65 -0.60 4.68 -11.03
CA MET A 65 0.80 4.27 -11.21
C MET A 65 1.42 3.77 -9.89
N MET A 66 1.09 4.42 -8.76
CA MET A 66 1.53 3.94 -7.46
C MET A 66 1.01 2.54 -7.17
N VAL A 67 -0.29 2.31 -7.35
CA VAL A 67 -0.90 1.00 -7.10
C VAL A 67 -0.31 -0.07 -8.01
N GLU A 68 -0.10 0.23 -9.29
CA GLU A 68 0.55 -0.69 -10.24
C GLU A 68 1.96 -1.05 -9.76
N HIS A 69 2.79 -0.06 -9.42
CA HIS A 69 4.14 -0.29 -8.90
C HIS A 69 4.12 -1.14 -7.62
N LEU A 70 3.23 -0.86 -6.67
CA LEU A 70 3.15 -1.65 -5.43
C LEU A 70 2.74 -3.10 -5.70
N ASN A 71 1.83 -3.34 -6.64
CA ASN A 71 1.43 -4.68 -7.05
C ASN A 71 2.58 -5.44 -7.72
N ASP A 72 3.35 -4.78 -8.58
CA ASP A 72 4.55 -5.34 -9.20
C ASP A 72 5.61 -5.73 -8.17
N GLU A 73 5.83 -4.90 -7.15
CA GLU A 73 6.78 -5.20 -6.08
C GLU A 73 6.31 -6.39 -5.24
N VAL A 74 5.01 -6.52 -4.96
CA VAL A 74 4.44 -7.72 -4.30
C VAL A 74 4.60 -8.97 -5.16
N ALA A 75 4.46 -8.87 -6.48
CA ALA A 75 4.66 -10.01 -7.38
C ALA A 75 6.13 -10.48 -7.41
N LYS A 76 7.09 -9.54 -7.33
CA LYS A 76 8.54 -9.83 -7.28
C LYS A 76 8.99 -10.31 -5.90
N HIS A 77 8.35 -9.81 -4.85
CA HIS A 77 8.60 -10.16 -3.47
C HIS A 77 7.36 -10.82 -2.86
N PRO A 78 7.07 -12.09 -3.21
CA PRO A 78 5.99 -12.83 -2.58
C PRO A 78 6.35 -12.98 -1.10
N SER A 79 5.80 -12.11 -0.25
CA SER A 79 6.02 -12.16 1.19
C SER A 79 5.78 -13.57 1.68
N SER A 80 6.79 -14.20 2.28
CA SER A 80 6.59 -15.30 3.22
C SER A 80 5.92 -14.71 4.45
N VAL A 81 4.60 -14.50 4.37
CA VAL A 81 3.76 -14.33 5.55
C VAL A 81 3.82 -15.67 6.28
N THR A 82 4.67 -15.74 7.30
CA THR A 82 4.74 -16.88 8.24
C THR A 82 3.85 -16.56 9.43
#